data_AF-A0A359GZL1-F1
#
_entry.id   AF-A0A359GZL1-F1
#
_cell.length_a   1.000
_cell.length_b   1.000
_cell.length_c   1.000
_cell.angle_alpha   90.00
_cell.angle_beta   90.00
_cell.angle_gamma   90.00
#
_symmetry.space_group_name_H-M   'P 1'
#
loop_
_entity.id
_entity.type
_entity.pdbx_description
1 polymer ?
#
loop_
_entity_poly.entity_id
_entity_poly.type
_entity_poly.pdbx_seq_one_letter_code
_entity_poly.pdbx_strand_id
1 'polypeptide(L)'
;MINTISHKSGRIISKIIVLAILLVAGTAYLGAQQKSSIEKDYKYMEALRLLNLGHPAESEKIFLELVKEYPSMDAAHFYLSKIYISKNDLENAKKSASAALKADPSNVWYKIELARIYAATGEIDNSIAIYEEVRQNNSAKTDLYLDMIELYIRKQNYEGALSIIDDIERVSGKSEATGLTRYNIFIYQKKTEEAIAYLKEFDKEQPSPRTSTMLGDYYASIQKDTLAMEYYATALSLDPKYIPATFGIAESYRIRGQFDLYFEYMFPFMANTEVNPGLKNEYMKEIMANPKFVQTFFPQVDTMMQNLFGAHPRDTSIAYNFAVFMVQTSRPDVGLKVLEQNIKNFPQERGPRHQYLSLAYYLEKWEILASQSDTALVWFPADLDFMQLKGIGQLQLNKTEESISTFKEILRLANGDSATTVRTLSILGDTYYMAGNKKEAYKYYQKTIDIEPKHAPALNNYAYYLSEEGKQLRKALAMSKKTVVLEPENATYLDTYAWILHKMGNNAEAKKMLKQAMVFGGNQNADILDHYAMVLFELGEKDLAFMYWGQADKLNPSLGIAAKVDKLKQK
;
A
#
# COMPACT_ATOMS: atom_id res chain seq x y z
N MET A 1 90.03 -63.07 -31.60
CA MET A 1 88.98 -62.38 -32.38
C MET A 1 87.63 -62.44 -31.64
N ILE A 2 87.58 -62.02 -30.37
CA ILE A 2 86.36 -62.06 -29.55
C ILE A 2 86.39 -60.84 -28.64
N ASN A 3 86.03 -59.65 -29.14
CA ASN A 3 85.78 -58.50 -28.25
C ASN A 3 85.02 -57.31 -28.87
N THR A 4 84.09 -57.52 -29.81
CA THR A 4 83.33 -56.39 -30.42
C THR A 4 81.82 -56.57 -30.56
N ILE A 5 81.22 -57.66 -30.09
CA ILE A 5 79.75 -57.90 -30.26
C ILE A 5 78.92 -57.52 -29.01
N SER A 6 79.54 -57.34 -27.83
CA SER A 6 78.79 -57.10 -26.57
C SER A 6 78.28 -55.65 -26.37
N HIS A 7 78.90 -54.64 -27.02
CA HIS A 7 78.59 -53.23 -26.72
C HIS A 7 77.48 -52.59 -27.59
N LYS A 8 77.12 -53.18 -28.74
CA LYS A 8 76.07 -52.63 -29.64
C LYS A 8 74.66 -53.11 -29.27
N SER A 9 74.51 -54.35 -28.80
CA SER A 9 73.22 -54.93 -28.40
C SER A 9 72.64 -54.28 -27.13
N GLY A 10 73.46 -53.98 -26.13
CA GLY A 10 73.01 -53.29 -24.90
C GLY A 10 72.49 -51.87 -25.13
N ARG A 11 73.06 -51.11 -26.08
CA ARG A 11 72.61 -49.75 -26.44
C ARG A 11 71.32 -49.73 -27.26
N ILE A 12 71.08 -50.75 -28.08
CA ILE A 12 69.83 -50.87 -28.87
C ILE A 12 68.69 -51.31 -27.96
N ILE A 13 68.92 -52.29 -27.08
CA ILE A 13 67.93 -52.76 -26.09
C ILE A 13 67.56 -51.62 -25.11
N SER A 14 68.55 -50.85 -24.63
CA SER A 14 68.31 -49.65 -23.80
C SER A 14 67.46 -48.59 -24.50
N LYS A 15 67.69 -48.32 -25.79
CA LYS A 15 66.89 -47.34 -26.55
C LYS A 15 65.46 -47.83 -26.84
N ILE A 16 65.28 -49.12 -27.11
CA ILE A 16 63.94 -49.72 -27.32
C ILE A 16 63.13 -49.69 -26.02
N ILE A 17 63.75 -49.96 -24.87
CA ILE A 17 63.07 -49.90 -23.57
C ILE A 17 62.67 -48.45 -23.23
N VAL A 18 63.53 -47.46 -23.48
CA VAL A 18 63.19 -46.04 -23.25
C VAL A 18 62.06 -45.57 -24.19
N LEU A 19 62.08 -45.99 -25.47
CA LEU A 19 61.00 -45.67 -26.42
C LEU A 19 59.67 -46.33 -26.02
N ALA A 20 59.71 -47.58 -25.55
CA ALA A 20 58.53 -48.30 -25.06
C ALA A 20 57.97 -47.67 -23.77
N ILE A 21 58.83 -47.21 -22.85
CA ILE A 21 58.39 -46.48 -21.64
C ILE A 21 57.77 -45.13 -22.01
N LEU A 22 58.33 -44.40 -23.00
CA LEU A 22 57.75 -43.15 -23.49
C LEU A 22 56.42 -43.35 -24.24
N LEU A 23 56.27 -44.44 -25.00
CA LEU A 23 55.02 -44.82 -25.67
C LEU A 23 53.94 -45.25 -24.67
N VAL A 24 54.29 -46.05 -23.65
CA VAL A 24 53.36 -46.48 -22.59
C VAL A 24 52.99 -45.31 -21.66
N ALA A 25 53.94 -44.43 -21.35
CA ALA A 25 53.64 -43.19 -20.62
C ALA A 25 52.76 -42.26 -21.44
N GLY A 26 52.99 -42.17 -22.77
CA GLY A 26 52.16 -41.40 -23.69
C GLY A 26 50.73 -41.93 -23.80
N THR A 27 50.52 -43.25 -23.91
CA THR A 27 49.18 -43.86 -23.97
C THR A 27 48.45 -43.83 -22.63
N ALA A 28 49.15 -43.99 -21.51
CA ALA A 28 48.58 -43.82 -20.17
C ALA A 28 48.20 -42.36 -19.90
N TYR A 29 49.01 -41.40 -20.36
CA TYR A 29 48.72 -39.97 -20.26
C TYR A 29 47.51 -39.58 -21.11
N LEU A 30 47.45 -40.05 -22.36
CA LEU A 30 46.29 -39.84 -23.25
C LEU A 30 45.00 -40.46 -22.68
N GLY A 31 45.08 -41.67 -22.11
CA GLY A 31 43.94 -42.33 -21.46
C GLY A 31 43.47 -41.61 -20.18
N ALA A 32 44.40 -41.10 -19.37
CA ALA A 32 44.08 -40.30 -18.19
C ALA A 32 43.47 -38.94 -18.57
N GLN A 33 43.97 -38.30 -19.62
CA GLN A 33 43.46 -37.03 -20.14
C GLN A 33 42.05 -37.20 -20.73
N GLN A 34 41.79 -38.30 -21.43
CA GLN A 34 40.46 -38.63 -21.96
C GLN A 34 39.45 -38.93 -20.85
N LYS A 35 39.86 -39.66 -19.80
CA LYS A 35 39.01 -39.96 -18.63
C LYS A 35 38.67 -38.69 -17.83
N SER A 36 39.65 -37.81 -17.63
CA SER A 36 39.45 -36.49 -16.99
C SER A 36 38.52 -35.57 -17.78
N SER A 37 38.58 -35.60 -19.12
CA SER A 37 37.66 -34.84 -19.98
C SER A 37 36.21 -35.29 -19.84
N ILE A 38 35.96 -36.61 -19.82
CA ILE A 38 34.59 -37.15 -19.70
C ILE A 38 34.00 -36.83 -18.32
N GLU A 39 34.80 -36.93 -17.26
CA GLU A 39 34.36 -36.59 -15.91
C GLU A 39 34.01 -35.10 -15.76
N LYS A 40 34.83 -34.23 -16.36
CA LYS A 40 34.58 -32.77 -16.42
C LYS A 40 33.24 -32.46 -17.10
N ASP A 41 33.00 -33.03 -18.28
CA ASP A 41 31.77 -32.75 -19.05
C ASP A 41 30.53 -33.28 -18.32
N TYR A 42 30.63 -34.45 -17.67
CA TYR A 42 29.55 -35.01 -16.86
C TYR A 42 29.20 -34.09 -15.67
N LYS A 43 30.20 -33.67 -14.87
CA LYS A 43 30.00 -32.76 -13.74
C LYS A 43 29.34 -31.46 -14.20
N TYR A 44 29.78 -30.90 -15.33
CA TYR A 44 29.20 -29.68 -15.89
C TYR A 44 27.73 -29.85 -16.30
N MET A 45 27.39 -30.93 -17.01
CA MET A 45 26.01 -31.21 -17.42
C MET A 45 25.10 -31.46 -16.22
N GLU A 46 25.59 -32.12 -15.17
CA GLU A 46 24.83 -32.33 -13.94
C GLU A 46 24.56 -31.02 -13.19
N ALA A 47 25.55 -30.13 -13.11
CA ALA A 47 25.37 -28.81 -12.52
C ALA A 47 24.30 -27.98 -13.26
N LEU A 48 24.28 -28.04 -14.59
CA LEU A 48 23.25 -27.39 -15.41
C LEU A 48 21.86 -28.00 -15.21
N ARG A 49 21.77 -29.34 -15.13
CA ARG A 49 20.51 -30.05 -14.86
C ARG A 49 19.90 -29.59 -13.54
N LEU A 50 20.71 -29.53 -12.48
CA LEU A 50 20.27 -29.07 -11.15
C LEU A 50 19.79 -27.62 -11.17
N LEU A 51 20.48 -26.74 -11.90
CA LEU A 51 20.06 -25.34 -12.05
C LEU A 51 18.68 -25.24 -12.74
N ASN A 52 18.46 -26.01 -13.80
CA ASN A 52 17.19 -26.04 -14.53
C ASN A 52 16.04 -26.67 -13.72
N LEU A 53 16.36 -27.53 -12.75
CA LEU A 53 15.39 -28.13 -11.83
C LEU A 53 15.09 -27.26 -10.59
N GLY A 54 15.71 -26.08 -10.48
CA GLY A 54 15.50 -25.18 -9.34
C GLY A 54 16.32 -25.53 -8.10
N HIS A 55 17.44 -26.24 -8.26
CA HIS A 55 18.38 -26.59 -7.18
C HIS A 55 19.71 -25.82 -7.28
N PRO A 56 19.72 -24.47 -7.16
CA PRO A 56 20.91 -23.65 -7.39
C PRO A 56 22.03 -23.88 -6.37
N ALA A 57 21.72 -24.24 -5.13
CA ALA A 57 22.72 -24.47 -4.09
C ALA A 57 23.56 -25.74 -4.31
N GLU A 58 22.96 -26.79 -4.86
CA GLU A 58 23.66 -28.02 -5.22
C GLU A 58 24.48 -27.82 -6.49
N SER A 59 23.90 -27.12 -7.48
CA SER A 59 24.59 -26.68 -8.69
C SER A 59 25.84 -25.84 -8.38
N GLU A 60 25.73 -24.89 -7.44
CA GLU A 60 26.84 -24.04 -6.99
C GLU A 60 28.04 -24.86 -6.50
N LYS A 61 27.80 -25.90 -5.70
CA LYS A 61 28.88 -26.76 -5.18
C LYS A 61 29.65 -27.43 -6.32
N ILE A 62 28.93 -27.99 -7.29
CA ILE A 62 29.56 -28.67 -8.44
C ILE A 62 30.33 -27.68 -9.30
N PHE A 63 29.79 -26.48 -9.55
CA PHE A 63 30.52 -25.45 -10.29
C PHE A 63 31.76 -24.95 -9.54
N LEU A 64 31.72 -24.81 -8.21
CA LEU A 64 32.88 -24.44 -7.39
C LEU A 64 33.98 -25.51 -7.45
N GLU A 65 33.63 -26.79 -7.46
CA GLU A 65 34.58 -27.88 -7.68
C GLU A 65 35.18 -27.82 -9.09
N LEU A 66 34.35 -27.60 -10.10
CA LEU A 66 34.78 -27.48 -11.49
C LEU A 66 35.77 -26.34 -11.71
N VAL A 67 35.53 -25.15 -11.16
CA VAL A 67 36.47 -24.02 -11.31
C VAL A 67 37.74 -24.18 -10.48
N LYS A 68 37.71 -25.02 -9.43
CA LYS A 68 38.90 -25.38 -8.66
C LYS A 68 39.79 -26.38 -9.41
N GLU A 69 39.18 -27.40 -10.03
CA GLU A 69 39.87 -28.41 -10.85
C GLU A 69 40.30 -27.84 -12.22
N TYR A 70 39.48 -26.97 -12.81
CA TYR A 70 39.66 -26.39 -14.13
C TYR A 70 39.49 -24.85 -14.09
N PRO A 71 40.49 -24.09 -13.61
CA PRO A 71 40.37 -22.64 -13.43
C PRO A 71 40.08 -21.83 -14.70
N SER A 72 40.40 -22.36 -15.89
CA SER A 72 40.12 -21.76 -17.19
C SER A 72 38.76 -22.13 -17.78
N MET A 73 37.91 -22.85 -17.04
CA MET A 73 36.57 -23.22 -17.50
C MET A 73 35.61 -22.03 -17.41
N ASP A 74 35.62 -21.23 -18.47
CA ASP A 74 34.80 -20.04 -18.66
C ASP A 74 33.30 -20.26 -18.36
N ALA A 75 32.70 -21.32 -18.89
CA ALA A 75 31.28 -21.60 -18.72
C ALA A 75 30.89 -21.84 -17.26
N ALA A 76 31.74 -22.53 -16.47
CA ALA A 76 31.48 -22.76 -15.05
C ALA A 76 31.52 -21.44 -14.25
N HIS A 77 32.47 -20.56 -14.55
CA HIS A 77 32.52 -19.20 -13.98
C HIS A 77 31.29 -18.37 -14.35
N PHE A 78 30.80 -18.49 -15.59
CA PHE A 78 29.59 -17.79 -16.05
C PHE A 78 28.32 -18.23 -15.29
N TYR A 79 28.12 -19.54 -15.10
CA TYR A 79 26.96 -20.03 -14.34
C TYR A 79 27.07 -19.71 -12.84
N LEU A 80 28.26 -19.72 -12.24
CA LEU A 80 28.47 -19.21 -10.88
C LEU A 80 28.04 -17.76 -10.76
N SER A 81 28.40 -16.91 -11.73
CA SER A 81 27.94 -15.51 -11.77
C SER A 81 26.42 -15.40 -11.68
N LYS A 82 25.69 -16.18 -12.49
CA LYS A 82 24.21 -16.17 -12.49
C LYS A 82 23.62 -16.64 -11.16
N ILE A 83 24.21 -17.68 -10.57
CA ILE A 83 23.79 -18.17 -9.25
C ILE A 83 23.99 -17.06 -8.20
N TYR A 84 25.13 -16.38 -8.20
CA TYR A 84 25.37 -15.28 -7.29
C TYR A 84 24.41 -14.09 -7.49
N ILE A 85 24.05 -13.76 -8.74
CA ILE A 85 23.01 -12.75 -9.03
C ILE A 85 21.67 -13.14 -8.40
N SER A 86 21.24 -14.40 -8.54
CA SER A 86 19.99 -14.90 -7.93
C SER A 86 19.99 -14.84 -6.39
N LYS A 87 21.18 -14.88 -5.78
CA LYS A 87 21.40 -14.74 -4.34
C LYS A 87 21.59 -13.29 -3.89
N ASN A 88 21.53 -12.33 -4.81
CA ASN A 88 21.86 -10.93 -4.60
C ASN A 88 23.30 -10.71 -4.08
N ASP A 89 24.22 -11.62 -4.38
CA ASP A 89 25.64 -11.55 -4.03
C ASP A 89 26.45 -10.96 -5.20
N LEU A 90 26.31 -9.66 -5.41
CA LEU A 90 26.85 -8.97 -6.58
C LEU A 90 28.39 -8.96 -6.63
N GLU A 91 29.07 -9.05 -5.48
CA GLU A 91 30.53 -9.06 -5.43
C GLU A 91 31.12 -10.38 -5.94
N ASN A 92 30.56 -11.52 -5.52
CA ASN A 92 30.99 -12.82 -6.05
C ASN A 92 30.50 -13.04 -7.48
N ALA A 93 29.35 -12.46 -7.86
CA ALA A 93 28.90 -12.42 -9.25
C ALA A 93 29.94 -11.72 -10.13
N LYS A 94 30.38 -10.50 -9.76
CA LYS A 94 31.38 -9.72 -10.49
C LYS A 94 32.70 -10.47 -10.65
N LYS A 95 33.19 -11.11 -9.59
CA LYS A 95 34.42 -11.94 -9.63
C LYS A 95 34.29 -13.10 -10.61
N SER A 96 33.16 -13.81 -10.55
CA SER A 96 32.92 -14.99 -11.41
C SER A 96 32.73 -14.58 -12.87
N ALA A 97 31.97 -13.53 -13.15
CA ALA A 97 31.83 -12.98 -14.52
C ALA A 97 33.17 -12.48 -15.09
N SER A 98 33.99 -11.80 -14.27
CA SER A 98 35.32 -11.36 -14.67
C SER A 98 36.25 -12.54 -14.98
N ALA A 99 36.16 -13.63 -14.21
CA ALA A 99 36.92 -14.85 -14.45
C ALA A 99 36.47 -15.56 -15.74
N ALA A 100 35.16 -15.62 -16.01
CA ALA A 100 34.62 -16.15 -17.26
C ALA A 100 35.14 -15.37 -18.48
N LEU A 101 35.08 -14.03 -18.42
CA LEU A 101 35.58 -13.16 -19.48
C LEU A 101 37.10 -13.23 -19.65
N LYS A 102 37.86 -13.44 -18.56
CA LYS A 102 39.31 -13.64 -18.64
C LYS A 102 39.66 -14.96 -19.35
N ALA A 103 38.85 -16.00 -19.16
CA ALA A 103 39.04 -17.31 -19.76
C ALA A 103 38.65 -17.34 -21.25
N ASP A 104 37.58 -16.64 -21.64
CA ASP A 104 37.22 -16.39 -23.04
C ASP A 104 36.91 -14.90 -23.29
N PRO A 105 37.92 -14.09 -23.65
CA PRO A 105 37.75 -12.66 -23.91
C PRO A 105 36.90 -12.33 -25.14
N SER A 106 36.67 -13.30 -26.02
CA SER A 106 35.91 -13.11 -27.26
C SER A 106 34.39 -13.26 -27.06
N ASN A 107 33.97 -13.83 -25.93
CA ASN A 107 32.57 -14.12 -25.66
C ASN A 107 31.77 -12.87 -25.30
N VAL A 108 30.92 -12.45 -26.24
CA VAL A 108 30.07 -11.26 -26.09
C VAL A 108 29.08 -11.40 -24.93
N TRP A 109 28.57 -12.61 -24.66
CA TRP A 109 27.59 -12.81 -23.58
C TRP A 109 28.21 -12.61 -22.20
N TYR A 110 29.47 -12.97 -22.00
CA TYR A 110 30.18 -12.74 -20.75
C TYR A 110 30.45 -11.25 -20.52
N LYS A 111 30.77 -10.50 -21.59
CA LYS A 111 30.88 -9.04 -21.54
C LYS A 111 29.57 -8.39 -21.10
N ILE A 112 28.46 -8.77 -21.72
CA ILE A 112 27.12 -8.24 -21.39
C ILE A 112 26.75 -8.55 -19.95
N GLU A 113 26.95 -9.79 -19.50
CA GLU A 113 26.66 -10.19 -18.12
C GLU A 113 27.46 -9.36 -17.12
N LEU A 114 28.76 -9.16 -17.38
CA LEU A 114 29.60 -8.30 -16.56
C LEU A 114 29.13 -6.83 -16.57
N ALA A 115 28.71 -6.31 -17.72
CA ALA A 115 28.15 -4.97 -17.83
C ALA A 115 26.86 -4.81 -17.00
N ARG A 116 25.98 -5.81 -16.99
CA ARG A 116 24.77 -5.83 -16.14
C ARG A 116 25.10 -5.84 -14.67
N ILE A 117 26.11 -6.60 -14.26
CA ILE A 117 26.59 -6.62 -12.87
C ILE A 117 27.14 -5.25 -12.48
N TYR A 118 27.94 -4.61 -13.35
CA TYR A 118 28.40 -3.24 -13.12
C TYR A 118 27.24 -2.24 -12.98
N ALA A 119 26.19 -2.37 -13.80
CA ALA A 119 24.99 -1.56 -13.69
C ALA A 119 24.26 -1.75 -12.35
N ALA A 120 24.20 -2.98 -11.86
CA ALA A 120 23.58 -3.35 -10.58
C ALA A 120 24.42 -2.90 -9.37
N THR A 121 25.75 -2.88 -9.47
CA THR A 121 26.66 -2.37 -8.42
C THR A 121 26.81 -0.85 -8.44
N GLY A 122 26.18 -0.14 -9.39
CA GLY A 122 26.25 1.31 -9.53
C GLY A 122 27.50 1.81 -10.27
N GLU A 123 28.32 0.90 -10.80
CA GLU A 123 29.51 1.19 -11.62
C GLU A 123 29.09 1.50 -13.08
N ILE A 124 28.28 2.54 -13.26
CA ILE A 124 27.62 2.86 -14.54
C ILE A 124 28.62 3.09 -15.68
N ASP A 125 29.74 3.75 -15.42
CA ASP A 125 30.75 4.04 -16.46
C ASP A 125 31.41 2.77 -17.02
N ASN A 126 31.71 1.80 -16.14
CA ASN A 126 32.26 0.50 -16.55
C ASN A 126 31.27 -0.29 -17.39
N SER A 127 29.99 -0.22 -17.01
CA SER A 127 28.90 -0.85 -17.77
C SER A 127 28.76 -0.25 -19.17
N ILE A 128 28.70 1.08 -19.28
CA ILE A 128 28.59 1.80 -20.57
C ILE A 128 29.79 1.48 -21.47
N ALA A 129 31.01 1.49 -20.92
CA ALA A 129 32.22 1.20 -21.71
C ALA A 129 32.16 -0.18 -22.37
N ILE A 130 31.70 -1.20 -21.64
CA ILE A 130 31.55 -2.56 -22.18
C ILE A 130 30.45 -2.61 -23.24
N TYR A 131 29.30 -1.97 -23.00
CA TYR A 131 28.23 -1.94 -23.98
C TYR A 131 28.63 -1.23 -25.29
N GLU A 132 29.39 -0.14 -25.21
CA GLU A 132 29.93 0.54 -26.39
C GLU A 132 30.94 -0.33 -27.15
N GLU A 133 31.80 -1.06 -26.44
CA GLU A 133 32.72 -2.03 -27.06
C GLU A 133 31.94 -3.13 -27.81
N VAL A 134 30.87 -3.64 -27.22
CA VAL A 134 30.01 -4.67 -27.85
C VAL A 134 29.28 -4.09 -29.07
N ARG A 135 28.76 -2.86 -28.96
CA ARG A 135 28.05 -2.14 -30.02
C ARG A 135 28.92 -1.93 -31.26
N GLN A 136 30.18 -1.52 -31.09
CA GLN A 136 31.12 -1.30 -32.21
C GLN A 136 31.44 -2.59 -32.98
N ASN A 137 31.44 -3.74 -32.29
CA ASN A 137 31.87 -5.01 -32.86
C ASN A 137 30.71 -5.91 -33.34
N ASN A 138 29.45 -5.62 -32.99
CA ASN A 138 28.29 -6.44 -33.34
C ASN A 138 27.01 -5.58 -33.53
N SER A 139 26.80 -5.04 -34.73
CA SER A 139 25.78 -4.03 -35.04
C SER A 139 24.31 -4.52 -35.11
N ALA A 140 23.99 -5.74 -34.66
CA ALA A 140 22.68 -6.38 -34.91
C ALA A 140 21.95 -6.92 -33.66
N LYS A 141 22.29 -6.48 -32.44
CA LYS A 141 21.67 -7.00 -31.20
C LYS A 141 20.75 -5.99 -30.53
N THR A 142 19.44 -6.12 -30.75
CA THR A 142 18.38 -5.27 -30.20
C THR A 142 18.30 -5.32 -28.67
N ASP A 143 18.60 -6.46 -28.06
CA ASP A 143 18.49 -6.68 -26.60
C ASP A 143 19.45 -5.82 -25.76
N LEU A 144 20.48 -5.23 -26.37
CA LEU A 144 21.46 -4.37 -25.69
C LEU A 144 21.00 -2.92 -25.59
N TYR A 145 20.14 -2.50 -26.52
CA TYR A 145 19.82 -1.10 -26.67
C TYR A 145 18.94 -0.56 -25.54
N LEU A 146 18.07 -1.39 -24.96
CA LEU A 146 17.27 -1.01 -23.79
C LEU A 146 18.17 -0.78 -22.56
N ASP A 147 19.10 -1.71 -22.28
CA ASP A 147 20.07 -1.61 -21.18
C ASP A 147 20.92 -0.33 -21.33
N MET A 148 21.39 -0.02 -22.55
CA MET A 148 22.17 1.19 -22.84
C MET A 148 21.36 2.49 -22.68
N ILE A 149 20.13 2.54 -23.20
CA ILE A 149 19.25 3.71 -23.06
C ILE A 149 19.00 4.00 -21.57
N GLU A 150 18.70 2.98 -20.77
CA GLU A 150 18.49 3.14 -19.33
C GLU A 150 19.74 3.68 -18.62
N LEU A 151 20.92 3.10 -18.92
CA LEU A 151 22.19 3.55 -18.33
C LEU A 151 22.52 4.99 -18.69
N TYR A 152 22.29 5.38 -19.95
CA TYR A 152 22.48 6.75 -20.40
C TYR A 152 21.52 7.72 -19.72
N ILE A 153 20.24 7.34 -19.56
CA ILE A 153 19.26 8.15 -18.82
C ILE A 153 19.67 8.29 -17.35
N ARG A 154 20.11 7.21 -16.68
CA ARG A 154 20.60 7.25 -15.29
C ARG A 154 21.80 8.18 -15.12
N LYS A 155 22.69 8.24 -16.11
CA LYS A 155 23.84 9.15 -16.16
C LYS A 155 23.47 10.58 -16.60
N GLN A 156 22.21 10.84 -16.96
CA GLN A 156 21.74 12.09 -17.57
C GLN A 156 22.46 12.40 -18.91
N ASN A 157 23.03 11.39 -19.57
CA ASN A 157 23.60 11.53 -20.90
C ASN A 157 22.53 11.25 -21.96
N TYR A 158 21.64 12.22 -22.15
CA TYR A 158 20.51 12.05 -23.06
C TYR A 158 20.89 11.94 -24.53
N GLU A 159 21.97 12.61 -24.96
CA GLU A 159 22.50 12.49 -26.33
C GLU A 159 22.97 11.05 -26.63
N GLY A 160 23.62 10.40 -25.65
CA GLY A 160 23.97 8.99 -25.75
C GLY A 160 22.74 8.11 -25.94
N ALA A 161 21.68 8.34 -25.15
CA ALA A 161 20.42 7.59 -25.28
C ALA A 161 19.75 7.82 -26.65
N LEU A 162 19.72 9.05 -27.14
CA LEU A 162 19.18 9.40 -28.47
C LEU A 162 19.96 8.72 -29.60
N SER A 163 21.29 8.67 -29.51
CA SER A 163 22.12 7.97 -30.50
C SER A 163 21.81 6.48 -30.57
N ILE A 164 21.48 5.84 -29.44
CA ILE A 164 21.06 4.44 -29.44
C ILE A 164 19.71 4.27 -30.15
N ILE A 165 18.77 5.19 -29.93
CA ILE A 165 17.49 5.19 -30.66
C ILE A 165 17.73 5.32 -32.17
N ASP A 166 18.60 6.24 -32.60
CA ASP A 166 18.93 6.41 -34.01
C ASP A 166 19.51 5.14 -34.64
N ASP A 167 20.31 4.37 -33.89
CA ASP A 167 20.85 3.09 -34.34
C ASP A 167 19.76 2.01 -34.46
N ILE A 168 18.82 1.94 -33.50
CA ILE A 168 17.65 1.04 -33.60
C ILE A 168 16.85 1.37 -34.86
N GLU A 169 16.50 2.65 -35.04
CA GLU A 169 15.65 3.09 -36.14
C GLU A 169 16.32 2.92 -37.51
N ARG A 170 17.66 2.94 -37.58
CA ARG A 170 18.41 2.63 -38.81
C ARG A 170 18.29 1.16 -39.22
N VAL A 171 18.21 0.24 -38.24
CA VAL A 171 18.17 -1.20 -38.49
C VAL A 171 16.75 -1.71 -38.68
N SER A 172 15.82 -1.33 -37.80
CA SER A 172 14.44 -1.86 -37.79
C SER A 172 13.39 -0.85 -38.30
N GLY A 173 13.78 0.38 -38.60
CA GLY A 173 12.84 1.47 -38.86
C GLY A 173 12.29 2.08 -37.58
N LYS A 174 11.65 3.25 -37.72
CA LYS A 174 10.88 3.91 -36.66
C LYS A 174 9.70 3.04 -36.24
N SER A 175 9.47 2.94 -34.94
CA SER A 175 8.33 2.23 -34.34
C SER A 175 7.72 3.04 -33.21
N GLU A 176 6.51 2.69 -32.76
CA GLU A 176 5.90 3.34 -31.60
C GLU A 176 6.82 3.29 -30.36
N ALA A 177 7.50 2.16 -30.13
CA ALA A 177 8.42 2.00 -29.00
C ALA A 177 9.60 2.98 -29.05
N THR A 178 10.24 3.14 -30.22
CA THR A 178 11.35 4.09 -30.39
C THR A 178 10.85 5.53 -30.31
N GLY A 179 9.68 5.80 -30.90
CA GLY A 179 8.99 7.08 -30.83
C GLY A 179 8.75 7.55 -29.40
N LEU A 180 8.07 6.72 -28.61
CA LEU A 180 7.73 7.04 -27.21
C LEU A 180 8.98 7.11 -26.32
N THR A 181 10.01 6.32 -26.59
CA THR A 181 11.27 6.41 -25.84
C THR A 181 11.95 7.76 -26.10
N ARG A 182 11.99 8.21 -27.35
CA ARG A 182 12.53 9.55 -27.71
C ARG A 182 11.74 10.67 -27.04
N TYR A 183 10.40 10.58 -27.07
CA TYR A 183 9.52 11.49 -26.35
C TYR A 183 9.86 11.55 -24.85
N ASN A 184 9.97 10.40 -24.20
CA ASN A 184 10.30 10.32 -22.77
C ASN A 184 11.68 10.91 -22.45
N ILE A 185 12.67 10.75 -23.33
CA ILE A 185 13.99 11.37 -23.16
C ILE A 185 13.88 12.90 -23.13
N PHE A 186 13.07 13.51 -24.01
CA PHE A 186 12.82 14.96 -23.95
C PHE A 186 12.09 15.38 -22.66
N ILE A 187 11.15 14.57 -22.17
CA ILE A 187 10.51 14.80 -20.87
C ILE A 187 11.54 14.74 -19.72
N TYR A 188 12.46 13.77 -19.71
CA TYR A 188 13.52 13.68 -18.69
C TYR A 188 14.48 14.87 -18.74
N GLN A 189 14.71 15.44 -19.93
CA GLN A 189 15.46 16.69 -20.12
C GLN A 189 14.69 17.94 -19.64
N LYS A 190 13.43 17.80 -19.20
CA LYS A 190 12.51 18.90 -18.88
C LYS A 190 12.19 19.80 -20.09
N LYS A 191 12.30 19.25 -21.31
CA LYS A 191 12.02 19.94 -22.57
C LYS A 191 10.63 19.57 -23.09
N THR A 192 9.59 19.92 -22.34
CA THR A 192 8.21 19.52 -22.64
C THR A 192 7.73 20.02 -24.02
N GLU A 193 8.09 21.25 -24.41
CA GLU A 193 7.67 21.79 -25.71
C GLU A 193 8.31 21.03 -26.88
N GLU A 194 9.61 20.71 -26.80
CA GLU A 194 10.31 19.88 -27.79
C GLU A 194 9.72 18.47 -27.85
N ALA A 195 9.39 17.89 -26.68
CA ALA A 195 8.76 16.57 -26.58
C ALA A 195 7.43 16.52 -27.32
N ILE A 196 6.56 17.51 -27.10
CA ILE A 196 5.24 17.59 -27.73
C ILE A 196 5.36 17.88 -29.22
N ALA A 197 6.26 18.78 -29.64
CA ALA A 197 6.52 19.06 -31.05
C ALA A 197 6.97 17.79 -31.78
N TYR A 198 7.89 17.04 -31.18
CA TYR A 198 8.32 15.75 -31.70
C TYR A 198 7.17 14.73 -31.77
N LEU A 199 6.41 14.55 -30.68
CA LEU A 199 5.33 13.57 -30.63
C LEU A 199 4.25 13.88 -31.67
N LYS A 200 3.98 15.17 -31.92
CA LYS A 200 3.06 15.61 -32.97
C LYS A 200 3.51 15.21 -34.38
N GLU A 201 4.78 15.44 -34.72
CA GLU A 201 5.31 15.03 -36.02
C GLU A 201 5.39 13.50 -36.14
N PHE A 202 5.77 12.81 -35.06
CA PHE A 202 5.79 11.35 -35.01
C PHE A 202 4.40 10.75 -35.22
N ASP A 203 3.38 11.23 -34.51
CA ASP A 203 1.99 10.78 -34.63
C ASP A 203 1.42 11.06 -36.03
N LYS A 204 1.84 12.14 -36.68
CA LYS A 204 1.47 12.42 -38.08
C LYS A 204 2.07 11.41 -39.07
N GLU A 205 3.30 10.94 -38.84
CA GLU A 205 3.96 9.93 -39.67
C GLU A 205 3.48 8.51 -39.36
N GLN A 206 3.29 8.19 -38.08
CA GLN A 206 2.92 6.87 -37.56
C GLN A 206 1.91 7.01 -36.42
N PRO A 207 0.63 7.28 -36.74
CA PRO A 207 -0.38 7.48 -35.72
C PRO A 207 -0.67 6.15 -35.01
N SER A 208 -0.79 6.21 -33.69
CA SER A 208 -1.28 5.11 -32.86
C SER A 208 -2.35 5.61 -31.88
N PRO A 209 -3.25 4.74 -31.39
CA PRO A 209 -4.21 5.15 -30.37
C PRO A 209 -3.53 5.78 -29.14
N ARG A 210 -2.35 5.28 -28.75
CA ARG A 210 -1.60 5.78 -27.59
C ARG A 210 -0.98 7.15 -27.87
N THR A 211 -0.28 7.33 -28.98
CA THR A 211 0.38 8.61 -29.29
C THR A 211 -0.64 9.72 -29.50
N SER A 212 -1.74 9.43 -30.19
CA SER A 212 -2.84 10.37 -30.38
C SER A 212 -3.50 10.71 -29.03
N THR A 213 -3.75 9.73 -28.16
CA THR A 213 -4.32 10.01 -26.81
C THR A 213 -3.39 10.87 -25.96
N MET A 214 -2.09 10.63 -25.97
CA MET A 214 -1.12 11.45 -25.24
C MET A 214 -1.11 12.92 -25.71
N LEU A 215 -1.26 13.16 -27.02
CA LEU A 215 -1.44 14.51 -27.56
C LEU A 215 -2.79 15.11 -27.13
N GLY A 216 -3.85 14.30 -27.14
CA GLY A 216 -5.16 14.67 -26.61
C GLY A 216 -5.09 15.15 -25.16
N ASP A 217 -4.47 14.36 -24.28
CA ASP A 217 -4.29 14.66 -22.85
C ASP A 217 -3.46 15.93 -22.65
N TYR A 218 -2.41 16.12 -23.43
CA TYR A 218 -1.62 17.35 -23.40
C TYR A 218 -2.49 18.57 -23.75
N TYR A 219 -3.23 18.52 -24.87
CA TYR A 219 -4.07 19.65 -25.29
C TYR A 219 -5.22 19.92 -24.30
N ALA A 220 -5.79 18.87 -23.68
CA ALA A 220 -6.77 19.02 -22.61
C ALA A 220 -6.17 19.74 -21.39
N SER A 221 -4.93 19.39 -20.99
CA SER A 221 -4.26 20.01 -19.84
C SER A 221 -4.01 21.51 -20.01
N ILE A 222 -3.84 21.98 -21.26
CA ILE A 222 -3.68 23.39 -21.60
C ILE A 222 -4.98 24.04 -22.11
N GLN A 223 -6.14 23.40 -21.86
CA GLN A 223 -7.48 23.90 -22.16
C GLN A 223 -7.72 24.18 -23.66
N LYS A 224 -7.06 23.41 -24.54
CA LYS A 224 -7.27 23.43 -26.00
C LYS A 224 -8.20 22.29 -26.40
N ASP A 225 -9.43 22.35 -25.90
CA ASP A 225 -10.40 21.25 -25.95
C ASP A 225 -10.72 20.76 -27.36
N THR A 226 -10.81 21.66 -28.35
CA THR A 226 -11.09 21.27 -29.74
C THR A 226 -9.98 20.36 -30.28
N LEU A 227 -8.71 20.71 -30.04
CA LEU A 227 -7.58 19.89 -30.45
C LEU A 227 -7.54 18.59 -29.65
N ALA A 228 -7.82 18.64 -28.34
CA ALA A 228 -7.88 17.44 -27.52
C ALA A 228 -8.89 16.42 -28.09
N MET A 229 -10.10 16.88 -28.39
CA MET A 229 -11.16 16.08 -28.98
C MET A 229 -10.81 15.53 -30.37
N GLU A 230 -10.12 16.31 -31.21
CA GLU A 230 -9.62 15.82 -32.51
C GLU A 230 -8.67 14.64 -32.33
N TYR A 231 -7.69 14.75 -31.43
CA TYR A 231 -6.72 13.69 -31.17
C TYR A 231 -7.35 12.44 -30.53
N TYR A 232 -8.30 12.62 -29.61
CA TYR A 232 -9.04 11.47 -29.08
C TYR A 232 -9.90 10.79 -30.16
N ALA A 233 -10.52 11.57 -31.05
CA ALA A 233 -11.25 11.02 -32.19
C ALA A 233 -10.32 10.26 -33.15
N THR A 234 -9.10 10.76 -33.39
CA THR A 234 -8.07 10.04 -34.15
C THR A 234 -7.74 8.71 -33.48
N ALA A 235 -7.49 8.70 -32.17
CA ALA A 235 -7.21 7.47 -31.42
C ALA A 235 -8.34 6.42 -31.57
N LEU A 236 -9.60 6.85 -31.43
CA LEU A 236 -10.77 5.98 -31.58
C LEU A 236 -11.05 5.58 -33.03
N SER A 237 -10.59 6.34 -34.02
CA SER A 237 -10.67 5.93 -35.43
C SER A 237 -9.70 4.77 -35.75
N LEU A 238 -8.58 4.69 -35.03
CA LEU A 238 -7.57 3.63 -35.15
C LEU A 238 -7.97 2.39 -34.35
N ASP A 239 -8.48 2.59 -33.13
CA ASP A 239 -9.04 1.55 -32.28
C ASP A 239 -10.31 2.07 -31.57
N PRO A 240 -11.52 1.72 -32.07
CA PRO A 240 -12.78 2.15 -31.48
C PRO A 240 -13.01 1.70 -30.03
N LYS A 241 -12.24 0.74 -29.53
CA LYS A 241 -12.32 0.23 -28.16
C LYS A 241 -11.19 0.76 -27.27
N TYR A 242 -10.39 1.73 -27.75
CA TYR A 242 -9.26 2.27 -27.00
C TYR A 242 -9.72 3.10 -25.80
N ILE A 243 -9.76 2.44 -24.65
CA ILE A 243 -10.33 2.96 -23.40
C ILE A 243 -9.72 4.30 -22.95
N PRO A 244 -8.38 4.52 -23.01
CA PRO A 244 -7.81 5.78 -22.58
C PRO A 244 -8.37 7.00 -23.33
N ALA A 245 -8.60 6.90 -24.64
CA ALA A 245 -9.21 7.99 -25.42
C ALA A 245 -10.67 8.23 -25.03
N THR A 246 -11.45 7.16 -24.82
CA THR A 246 -12.84 7.25 -24.33
C THR A 246 -12.91 7.98 -22.99
N PHE A 247 -11.97 7.69 -22.07
CA PHE A 247 -11.88 8.37 -20.78
C PHE A 247 -11.47 9.84 -20.93
N GLY A 248 -10.49 10.15 -21.79
CA GLY A 248 -10.08 11.53 -22.10
C GLY A 248 -11.21 12.38 -22.68
N ILE A 249 -12.05 11.80 -23.56
CA ILE A 249 -13.27 12.44 -24.07
C ILE A 249 -14.26 12.73 -22.93
N ALA A 250 -14.51 11.75 -22.06
CA ALA A 250 -15.42 11.93 -20.93
C ALA A 250 -14.97 13.10 -20.04
N GLU A 251 -13.70 13.12 -19.64
CA GLU A 251 -13.15 14.18 -18.80
C GLU A 251 -13.18 15.56 -19.48
N SER A 252 -12.95 15.60 -20.80
CA SER A 252 -13.09 16.84 -21.59
C SER A 252 -14.52 17.38 -21.51
N TYR A 253 -15.54 16.51 -21.59
CA TYR A 253 -16.94 16.92 -21.38
C TYR A 253 -17.22 17.37 -19.95
N ARG A 254 -16.65 16.68 -18.95
CA ARG A 254 -16.81 17.04 -17.52
C ARG A 254 -16.28 18.44 -17.23
N ILE A 255 -15.08 18.77 -17.74
CA ILE A 255 -14.45 20.08 -17.55
C ILE A 255 -15.28 21.20 -18.19
N ARG A 256 -15.88 20.92 -19.36
CA ARG A 256 -16.76 21.86 -20.08
C ARG A 256 -18.17 21.96 -19.51
N GLY A 257 -18.50 21.19 -18.48
CA GLY A 257 -19.83 21.12 -17.88
C GLY A 257 -20.89 20.44 -18.76
N GLN A 258 -20.47 19.71 -19.80
CA GLN A 258 -21.36 18.95 -20.69
C GLN A 258 -21.67 17.58 -20.08
N PHE A 259 -22.36 17.59 -18.94
CA PHE A 259 -22.49 16.40 -18.09
C PHE A 259 -23.27 15.26 -18.73
N ASP A 260 -24.24 15.54 -19.60
CA ASP A 260 -24.99 14.51 -20.32
C ASP A 260 -24.04 13.63 -21.15
N LEU A 261 -23.13 14.27 -21.91
CA LEU A 261 -22.12 13.59 -22.72
C LEU A 261 -21.05 12.94 -21.84
N TYR A 262 -20.63 13.57 -20.76
CA TYR A 262 -19.70 12.96 -19.80
C TYR A 262 -20.23 11.61 -19.28
N PHE A 263 -21.49 11.56 -18.83
CA PHE A 263 -22.07 10.33 -18.31
C PHE A 263 -22.29 9.26 -19.39
N GLU A 264 -22.63 9.65 -20.62
CA GLU A 264 -22.74 8.75 -21.76
C GLU A 264 -21.47 7.92 -21.97
N TYR A 265 -20.30 8.55 -21.83
CA TYR A 265 -19.00 7.87 -21.96
C TYR A 265 -18.56 7.18 -20.66
N MET A 266 -18.89 7.73 -19.50
CA MET A 266 -18.49 7.14 -18.22
C MET A 266 -19.26 5.88 -17.86
N PHE A 267 -20.54 5.77 -18.16
CA PHE A 267 -21.31 4.57 -17.83
C PHE A 267 -20.71 3.27 -18.41
N PRO A 268 -20.38 3.17 -19.71
CA PRO A 268 -19.73 1.99 -20.26
C PRO A 268 -18.31 1.80 -19.74
N PHE A 269 -17.56 2.88 -19.49
CA PHE A 269 -16.23 2.79 -18.85
C PHE A 269 -16.31 2.11 -17.48
N MET A 270 -17.30 2.49 -16.66
CA MET A 270 -17.50 1.92 -15.33
C MET A 270 -17.92 0.45 -15.37
N ALA A 271 -18.75 0.09 -16.36
CA ALA A 271 -19.21 -1.28 -16.59
C ALA A 271 -18.17 -2.20 -17.25
N ASN A 272 -17.06 -1.66 -17.75
CA ASN A 272 -16.06 -2.45 -18.49
C ASN A 272 -15.21 -3.32 -17.56
N THR A 273 -15.22 -4.64 -17.77
CA THR A 273 -14.49 -5.63 -16.94
C THR A 273 -12.99 -5.68 -17.20
N GLU A 274 -12.53 -5.19 -18.35
CA GLU A 274 -11.12 -5.21 -18.74
C GLU A 274 -10.33 -4.05 -18.12
N VAL A 275 -11.02 -2.98 -17.71
CA VAL A 275 -10.39 -1.84 -17.03
C VAL A 275 -10.06 -2.22 -15.60
N ASN A 276 -8.82 -1.94 -15.20
CA ASN A 276 -8.34 -2.14 -13.85
C ASN A 276 -9.35 -1.59 -12.81
N PRO A 277 -9.93 -2.46 -11.96
CA PRO A 277 -10.96 -2.06 -10.99
C PRO A 277 -10.45 -1.00 -10.00
N GLY A 278 -9.17 -1.07 -9.61
CA GLY A 278 -8.53 -0.12 -8.71
C GLY A 278 -8.56 1.31 -9.26
N LEU A 279 -8.25 1.51 -10.55
CA LEU A 279 -8.31 2.84 -11.18
C LEU A 279 -9.73 3.42 -11.16
N LYS A 280 -10.73 2.61 -11.52
CA LYS A 280 -12.14 3.03 -11.49
C LYS A 280 -12.62 3.34 -10.08
N ASN A 281 -12.14 2.57 -9.11
CA ASN A 281 -12.45 2.75 -7.70
C ASN A 281 -11.85 4.04 -7.13
N GLU A 282 -10.60 4.36 -7.46
CA GLU A 282 -9.99 5.64 -7.07
C GLU A 282 -10.71 6.82 -7.73
N TYR A 283 -11.02 6.72 -9.02
CA TYR A 283 -11.82 7.75 -9.71
C TYR A 283 -13.17 7.98 -9.03
N MET A 284 -13.87 6.92 -8.62
CA MET A 284 -15.14 7.08 -7.88
C MET A 284 -14.96 7.74 -6.53
N LYS A 285 -13.87 7.49 -5.81
CA LYS A 285 -13.59 8.20 -4.55
C LYS A 285 -13.40 9.69 -4.80
N GLU A 286 -12.72 10.08 -5.88
CA GLU A 286 -12.56 11.49 -6.25
C GLU A 286 -13.90 12.16 -6.55
N ILE A 287 -14.79 11.50 -7.31
CA ILE A 287 -16.15 11.99 -7.57
C ILE A 287 -16.95 12.12 -6.26
N MET A 288 -16.89 11.11 -5.39
CA MET A 288 -17.59 11.11 -4.10
C MET A 288 -17.05 12.14 -3.10
N ALA A 289 -15.79 12.54 -3.23
CA ALA A 289 -15.17 13.56 -2.39
C ALA A 289 -15.73 14.97 -2.63
N ASN A 290 -16.56 15.17 -3.67
CA ASN A 290 -17.27 16.42 -3.94
C ASN A 290 -18.78 16.27 -3.63
N PRO A 291 -19.25 16.58 -2.41
CA PRO A 291 -20.64 16.38 -2.02
C PRO A 291 -21.64 17.14 -2.88
N LYS A 292 -21.27 18.34 -3.37
CA LYS A 292 -22.14 19.17 -4.22
C LYS A 292 -22.35 18.51 -5.58
N PHE A 293 -21.30 17.92 -6.16
CA PHE A 293 -21.41 17.19 -7.42
C PHE A 293 -22.29 15.95 -7.26
N VAL A 294 -22.05 15.15 -6.22
CA VAL A 294 -22.86 13.96 -5.91
C VAL A 294 -24.32 14.33 -5.71
N GLN A 295 -24.62 15.39 -4.95
CA GLN A 295 -25.99 15.83 -4.73
C GLN A 295 -26.69 16.28 -6.03
N THR A 296 -25.95 16.97 -6.91
CA THR A 296 -26.50 17.50 -8.17
C THR A 296 -26.78 16.38 -9.18
N PHE A 297 -25.86 15.42 -9.29
CA PHE A 297 -25.92 14.34 -10.27
C PHE A 297 -26.15 12.97 -9.62
N PHE A 298 -26.92 12.93 -8.54
CA PHE A 298 -27.10 11.73 -7.74
C PHE A 298 -27.52 10.50 -8.58
N PRO A 299 -28.54 10.57 -9.48
CA PRO A 299 -28.93 9.42 -10.29
C PRO A 299 -27.81 8.87 -11.18
N GLN A 300 -26.98 9.75 -11.75
CA GLN A 300 -25.90 9.38 -12.64
C GLN A 300 -24.70 8.83 -11.86
N VAL A 301 -24.32 9.45 -10.74
CA VAL A 301 -23.26 8.94 -9.85
C VAL A 301 -23.66 7.58 -9.27
N ASP A 302 -24.94 7.41 -8.91
CA ASP A 302 -25.49 6.13 -8.47
C ASP A 302 -25.36 5.06 -9.57
N THR A 303 -25.72 5.40 -10.81
CA THR A 303 -25.55 4.52 -11.98
C THR A 303 -24.09 4.14 -12.21
N MET A 304 -23.14 5.09 -12.10
CA MET A 304 -21.71 4.82 -12.21
C MET A 304 -21.24 3.83 -11.13
N MET A 305 -21.66 4.05 -9.87
CA MET A 305 -21.31 3.19 -8.75
C MET A 305 -21.90 1.77 -8.91
N GLN A 306 -23.15 1.68 -9.37
CA GLN A 306 -23.79 0.40 -9.69
C GLN A 306 -23.07 -0.34 -10.83
N ASN A 307 -22.71 0.35 -11.90
CA ASN A 307 -21.96 -0.24 -13.02
C ASN A 307 -20.58 -0.74 -12.57
N LEU A 308 -19.88 0.02 -11.72
CA LEU A 308 -18.59 -0.39 -11.17
C LEU A 308 -18.71 -1.67 -10.33
N PHE A 309 -19.64 -1.68 -9.38
CA PHE A 309 -19.87 -2.84 -8.52
C PHE A 309 -20.37 -4.05 -9.32
N GLY A 310 -21.27 -3.84 -10.28
CA GLY A 310 -21.80 -4.89 -11.15
C GLY A 310 -20.74 -5.53 -12.04
N ALA A 311 -19.78 -4.76 -12.53
CA ALA A 311 -18.65 -5.28 -13.31
C ALA A 311 -17.66 -6.07 -12.45
N HIS A 312 -17.50 -5.68 -11.17
CA HIS A 312 -16.48 -6.22 -10.27
C HIS A 312 -17.05 -6.62 -8.89
N PRO A 313 -18.06 -7.50 -8.82
CA PRO A 313 -18.82 -7.77 -7.58
C PRO A 313 -18.02 -8.56 -6.53
N ARG A 314 -16.86 -9.07 -6.91
CA ARG A 314 -15.93 -9.82 -6.04
C ARG A 314 -14.70 -9.00 -5.64
N ASP A 315 -14.58 -7.76 -6.09
CA ASP A 315 -13.52 -6.87 -5.61
C ASP A 315 -13.91 -6.33 -4.22
N THR A 316 -13.12 -6.66 -3.21
CA THR A 316 -13.43 -6.34 -1.81
C THR A 316 -13.38 -4.84 -1.54
N SER A 317 -12.51 -4.10 -2.24
CA SER A 317 -12.39 -2.64 -2.11
C SER A 317 -13.57 -1.93 -2.75
N ILE A 318 -14.02 -2.41 -3.92
CA ILE A 318 -15.22 -1.88 -4.59
C ILE A 318 -16.47 -2.18 -3.76
N ALA A 319 -16.61 -3.40 -3.23
CA ALA A 319 -17.73 -3.75 -2.36
C ALA A 319 -17.81 -2.84 -1.12
N TYR A 320 -16.66 -2.50 -0.53
CA TYR A 320 -16.58 -1.55 0.58
C TYR A 320 -17.00 -0.14 0.19
N ASN A 321 -16.45 0.42 -0.89
CA ASN A 321 -16.79 1.78 -1.30
C ASN A 321 -18.24 1.89 -1.78
N PHE A 322 -18.77 0.84 -2.43
CA PHE A 322 -20.19 0.74 -2.74
C PHE A 322 -21.04 0.79 -1.47
N ALA A 323 -20.69 0.01 -0.44
CA ALA A 323 -21.43 0.00 0.82
C ALA A 323 -21.40 1.36 1.55
N VAL A 324 -20.23 2.02 1.57
CA VAL A 324 -20.09 3.38 2.14
C VAL A 324 -20.95 4.37 1.36
N PHE A 325 -20.94 4.32 0.03
CA PHE A 325 -21.79 5.17 -0.81
C PHE A 325 -23.28 4.94 -0.52
N MET A 326 -23.72 3.68 -0.37
CA MET A 326 -25.09 3.36 0.02
C MET A 326 -25.46 3.98 1.38
N VAL A 327 -24.56 3.96 2.36
CA VAL A 327 -24.78 4.63 3.66
C VAL A 327 -24.88 6.14 3.53
N GLN A 328 -23.95 6.78 2.82
CA GLN A 328 -23.95 8.24 2.60
C GLN A 328 -25.22 8.75 1.91
N THR A 329 -25.88 7.87 1.15
CA THR A 329 -27.08 8.16 0.37
C THR A 329 -28.34 7.57 1.01
N SER A 330 -28.30 7.41 2.34
CA SER A 330 -29.42 6.99 3.19
C SER A 330 -30.00 5.60 2.88
N ARG A 331 -29.17 4.68 2.39
CA ARG A 331 -29.52 3.27 2.09
C ARG A 331 -28.62 2.28 2.87
N PRO A 332 -28.50 2.40 4.21
CA PRO A 332 -27.53 1.62 5.00
C PRO A 332 -27.76 0.11 4.93
N ASP A 333 -29.00 -0.36 4.82
CA ASP A 333 -29.32 -1.78 4.76
C ASP A 333 -28.74 -2.46 3.50
N VAL A 334 -28.71 -1.73 2.38
CA VAL A 334 -28.10 -2.22 1.13
C VAL A 334 -26.59 -2.36 1.31
N GLY A 335 -25.93 -1.35 1.91
CA GLY A 335 -24.51 -1.39 2.17
C GLY A 335 -24.10 -2.52 3.10
N LEU A 336 -24.82 -2.71 4.22
CA LEU A 336 -24.58 -3.82 5.14
C LEU A 336 -24.74 -5.18 4.46
N LYS A 337 -25.79 -5.37 3.64
CA LYS A 337 -26.03 -6.62 2.91
C LYS A 337 -24.89 -6.95 1.93
N VAL A 338 -24.34 -5.93 1.25
CA VAL A 338 -23.19 -6.12 0.35
C VAL A 338 -21.96 -6.58 1.13
N LEU A 339 -21.66 -5.97 2.27
CA LEU A 339 -20.51 -6.39 3.10
C LEU A 339 -20.72 -7.74 3.78
N GLU A 340 -21.96 -8.06 4.17
CA GLU A 340 -22.31 -9.38 4.67
C GLU A 340 -22.05 -10.47 3.61
N GLN A 341 -22.39 -10.22 2.35
CA GLN A 341 -22.06 -11.13 1.26
C GLN A 341 -20.55 -11.18 1.00
N ASN A 342 -19.86 -10.04 1.13
CA ASN A 342 -18.41 -9.94 0.92
C ASN A 342 -17.64 -10.85 1.90
N ILE A 343 -18.00 -10.83 3.19
CA ILE A 343 -17.35 -11.72 4.19
C ILE A 343 -17.68 -13.21 3.99
N LYS A 344 -18.79 -13.53 3.32
CA LYS A 344 -19.13 -14.92 2.94
C LYS A 344 -18.30 -15.40 1.75
N ASN A 345 -18.00 -14.50 0.81
CA ASN A 345 -17.16 -14.79 -0.35
C ASN A 345 -15.67 -14.93 0.03
N PHE A 346 -15.21 -14.15 1.01
CA PHE A 346 -13.81 -14.09 1.45
C PHE A 346 -13.66 -14.37 2.95
N PRO A 347 -14.06 -15.54 3.45
CA PRO A 347 -14.12 -15.80 4.89
C PRO A 347 -12.76 -15.79 5.58
N GLN A 348 -11.70 -16.07 4.81
CA GLN A 348 -10.29 -16.15 5.26
C GLN A 348 -9.57 -14.79 5.21
N GLU A 349 -10.21 -13.75 4.68
CA GLU A 349 -9.60 -12.42 4.59
C GLU A 349 -10.03 -11.55 5.77
N ARG A 350 -9.03 -10.92 6.41
CA ARG A 350 -9.25 -10.04 7.57
C ARG A 350 -9.96 -8.75 7.15
N GLY A 351 -9.58 -8.19 6.00
CA GLY A 351 -10.02 -6.90 5.49
C GLY A 351 -11.55 -6.76 5.39
N PRO A 352 -12.25 -7.65 4.63
CA PRO A 352 -13.70 -7.61 4.49
C PRO A 352 -14.46 -7.67 5.82
N ARG A 353 -13.97 -8.46 6.79
CA ARG A 353 -14.59 -8.55 8.12
C ARG A 353 -14.44 -7.27 8.91
N HIS A 354 -13.23 -6.72 8.92
CA HIS A 354 -12.97 -5.43 9.55
C HIS A 354 -13.83 -4.32 8.95
N GLN A 355 -13.95 -4.27 7.63
CA GLN A 355 -14.82 -3.32 6.93
C GLN A 355 -16.29 -3.47 7.33
N TYR A 356 -16.81 -4.69 7.36
CA TYR A 356 -18.20 -4.94 7.76
C TYR A 356 -18.47 -4.54 9.21
N LEU A 357 -17.60 -4.94 10.13
CA LEU A 357 -17.73 -4.59 11.55
C LEU A 357 -17.56 -3.09 11.79
N SER A 358 -16.65 -2.43 11.07
CA SER A 358 -16.49 -0.97 11.15
C SER A 358 -17.76 -0.25 10.69
N LEU A 359 -18.41 -0.73 9.63
CA LEU A 359 -19.68 -0.17 9.17
C LEU A 359 -20.81 -0.43 10.17
N ALA A 360 -20.87 -1.63 10.75
CA ALA A 360 -21.83 -1.96 11.80
C ALA A 360 -21.63 -1.08 13.05
N TYR A 361 -20.39 -0.81 13.44
CA TYR A 361 -20.06 0.11 14.53
C TYR A 361 -20.51 1.54 14.21
N TYR A 362 -20.18 2.05 13.02
CA TYR A 362 -20.59 3.40 12.59
C TYR A 362 -22.11 3.58 12.54
N LEU A 363 -22.85 2.54 12.13
CA LEU A 363 -24.31 2.53 12.07
C LEU A 363 -24.98 2.14 13.40
N GLU A 364 -24.19 2.00 14.47
CA GLU A 364 -24.65 1.63 15.81
C GLU A 364 -25.47 0.32 15.84
N LYS A 365 -25.13 -0.63 14.96
CA LYS A 365 -25.75 -1.96 14.88
C LYS A 365 -25.08 -2.91 15.86
N TRP A 366 -25.30 -2.69 17.16
CA TRP A 366 -24.59 -3.35 18.25
C TRP A 366 -24.75 -4.88 18.25
N GLU A 367 -25.93 -5.41 17.90
CA GLU A 367 -26.17 -6.84 17.78
C GLU A 367 -25.35 -7.47 16.66
N ILE A 368 -25.26 -6.80 15.52
CA ILE A 368 -24.41 -7.23 14.40
C ILE A 368 -22.95 -7.16 14.83
N LEU A 369 -22.53 -6.05 15.43
CA LEU A 369 -21.15 -5.84 15.86
C LEU A 369 -20.70 -6.96 16.80
N ALA A 370 -21.47 -7.26 17.86
CA ALA A 370 -21.12 -8.30 18.82
C ALA A 370 -21.07 -9.69 18.17
N SER A 371 -22.15 -10.10 17.48
CA SER A 371 -22.28 -11.45 16.92
C SER A 371 -21.31 -11.73 15.76
N GLN A 372 -21.06 -10.74 14.91
CA GLN A 372 -20.15 -10.89 13.78
C GLN A 372 -18.69 -10.78 14.21
N SER A 373 -18.39 -10.08 15.31
CA SER A 373 -17.04 -10.11 15.91
C SER A 373 -16.73 -11.48 16.48
N ASP A 374 -17.69 -12.16 17.11
CA ASP A 374 -17.54 -13.57 17.53
C ASP A 374 -17.22 -14.47 16.33
N THR A 375 -17.96 -14.30 15.24
CA THR A 375 -17.72 -15.06 14.00
C THR A 375 -16.34 -14.74 13.42
N ALA A 376 -15.89 -13.49 13.46
CA ALA A 376 -14.56 -13.10 12.98
C ALA A 376 -13.44 -13.74 13.82
N LEU A 377 -13.60 -13.84 15.14
CA LEU A 377 -12.61 -14.44 16.04
C LEU A 377 -12.46 -15.97 15.89
N VAL A 378 -13.43 -16.64 15.25
CA VAL A 378 -13.27 -18.05 14.83
C VAL A 378 -12.23 -18.17 13.72
N TRP A 379 -12.22 -17.24 12.77
CA TRP A 379 -11.29 -17.21 11.64
C TRP A 379 -9.94 -16.58 12.00
N PHE A 380 -9.96 -15.59 12.89
CA PHE A 380 -8.79 -14.85 13.35
C PHE A 380 -8.69 -14.91 14.88
N PRO A 381 -8.29 -16.06 15.45
CA PRO A 381 -8.14 -16.19 16.88
C PRO A 381 -7.15 -15.14 17.44
N ALA A 382 -7.48 -14.56 18.59
CA ALA A 382 -6.67 -13.55 19.28
C ALA A 382 -6.45 -12.22 18.51
N ASP A 383 -7.26 -11.92 17.50
CA ASP A 383 -7.24 -10.62 16.83
C ASP A 383 -7.77 -9.52 17.77
N LEU A 384 -6.88 -8.65 18.24
CA LEU A 384 -7.20 -7.65 19.25
C LEU A 384 -8.23 -6.61 18.77
N ASP A 385 -8.29 -6.30 17.47
CA ASP A 385 -9.25 -5.33 16.95
C ASP A 385 -10.65 -5.94 16.93
N PHE A 386 -10.80 -7.21 16.51
CA PHE A 386 -12.09 -7.89 16.57
C PHE A 386 -12.55 -8.14 18.01
N MET A 387 -11.63 -8.46 18.92
CA MET A 387 -11.95 -8.54 20.35
C MET A 387 -12.42 -7.19 20.89
N GLN A 388 -11.81 -6.08 20.47
CA GLN A 388 -12.21 -4.75 20.90
C GLN A 388 -13.61 -4.41 20.37
N LEU A 389 -13.89 -4.65 19.09
CA LEU A 389 -15.22 -4.43 18.50
C LEU A 389 -16.29 -5.28 19.19
N LYS A 390 -15.98 -6.55 19.51
CA LYS A 390 -16.81 -7.42 20.34
C LYS A 390 -17.09 -6.78 21.71
N GLY A 391 -16.05 -6.38 22.44
CA GLY A 391 -16.17 -5.82 23.78
C GLY A 391 -17.01 -4.54 23.81
N ILE A 392 -16.87 -3.70 22.78
CA ILE A 392 -17.69 -2.49 22.61
C ILE A 392 -19.14 -2.86 22.30
N GLY A 393 -19.38 -3.79 21.37
CA GLY A 393 -20.74 -4.26 21.06
C GLY A 393 -21.44 -4.86 22.28
N GLN A 394 -20.74 -5.65 23.08
CA GLN A 394 -21.24 -6.19 24.35
C GLN A 394 -21.60 -5.07 25.35
N LEU A 395 -20.75 -4.05 25.48
CA LEU A 395 -20.99 -2.92 26.37
C LEU A 395 -22.26 -2.15 25.99
N GLN A 396 -22.43 -1.84 24.70
CA GLN A 396 -23.62 -1.12 24.20
C GLN A 396 -24.91 -1.93 24.36
N LEU A 397 -24.82 -3.26 24.38
CA LEU A 397 -25.93 -4.17 24.67
C LEU A 397 -26.15 -4.40 26.18
N ASN A 398 -25.50 -3.62 27.06
CA ASN A 398 -25.52 -3.78 28.52
C ASN A 398 -25.04 -5.15 29.02
N LYS A 399 -24.24 -5.87 28.24
CA LYS A 399 -23.60 -7.14 28.62
C LYS A 399 -22.27 -6.89 29.31
N THR A 400 -22.32 -6.13 30.40
CA THR A 400 -21.13 -5.53 31.03
C THR A 400 -20.13 -6.56 31.52
N GLU A 401 -20.58 -7.66 32.13
CA GLU A 401 -19.69 -8.74 32.60
C GLU A 401 -18.96 -9.45 31.45
N GLU A 402 -19.65 -9.70 30.34
CA GLU A 402 -19.03 -10.29 29.14
C GLU A 402 -18.00 -9.34 28.54
N SER A 403 -18.32 -8.04 28.48
CA SER A 403 -17.43 -7.00 28.00
C SER A 403 -16.15 -6.88 28.85
N ILE A 404 -16.29 -6.91 30.18
CA ILE A 404 -15.15 -6.95 31.12
C ILE A 404 -14.25 -8.16 30.83
N SER A 405 -14.85 -9.34 30.63
CA SER A 405 -14.11 -10.56 30.31
C SER A 405 -13.30 -10.40 29.01
N THR A 406 -13.94 -9.91 27.95
CA THR A 406 -13.31 -9.66 26.64
C THR A 406 -12.14 -8.68 26.76
N PHE A 407 -12.33 -7.53 27.42
CA PHE A 407 -11.25 -6.54 27.56
C PHE A 407 -10.11 -7.01 28.47
N LYS A 408 -10.39 -7.82 29.50
CA LYS A 408 -9.32 -8.45 30.29
C LYS A 408 -8.49 -9.42 29.47
N GLU A 409 -9.12 -10.16 28.57
CA GLU A 409 -8.40 -11.06 27.66
C GLU A 409 -7.52 -10.26 26.68
N ILE A 410 -7.99 -9.12 26.19
CA ILE A 410 -7.15 -8.20 25.39
C ILE A 410 -5.93 -7.76 26.19
N LEU A 411 -6.08 -7.37 27.47
CA LEU A 411 -4.93 -7.01 28.32
C LEU A 411 -3.94 -8.17 28.53
N ARG A 412 -4.42 -9.42 28.56
CA ARG A 412 -3.57 -10.60 28.69
C ARG A 412 -2.72 -10.84 27.44
N LEU A 413 -3.27 -10.52 26.27
CA LEU A 413 -2.64 -10.72 24.97
C LEU A 413 -1.82 -9.51 24.49
N ALA A 414 -2.16 -8.30 24.95
CA ALA A 414 -1.48 -7.08 24.59
C ALA A 414 -0.06 -7.01 25.20
N ASN A 415 0.88 -6.45 24.44
CA ASN A 415 2.28 -6.34 24.86
C ASN A 415 2.50 -5.06 25.67
N GLY A 416 2.94 -5.20 26.93
CA GLY A 416 3.43 -4.10 27.76
C GLY A 416 2.53 -2.86 27.77
N ASP A 417 3.15 -1.68 27.79
CA ASP A 417 2.47 -0.38 27.82
C ASP A 417 2.12 0.13 26.40
N SER A 418 1.61 -0.76 25.53
CA SER A 418 1.19 -0.39 24.17
C SER A 418 -0.04 0.53 24.15
N ALA A 419 -0.26 1.24 23.03
CA ALA A 419 -1.49 2.01 22.81
C ALA A 419 -2.77 1.16 22.98
N THR A 420 -2.74 -0.12 22.58
CA THR A 420 -3.85 -1.07 22.81
C THR A 420 -4.07 -1.31 24.30
N THR A 421 -3.00 -1.47 25.08
CA THR A 421 -3.07 -1.62 26.53
C THR A 421 -3.72 -0.39 27.17
N VAL A 422 -3.22 0.81 26.86
CA VAL A 422 -3.74 2.06 27.44
C VAL A 422 -5.23 2.24 27.11
N ARG A 423 -5.60 2.07 25.83
CA ARG A 423 -7.00 2.15 25.39
C ARG A 423 -7.89 1.14 26.10
N THR A 424 -7.44 -0.09 26.27
CA THR A 424 -8.19 -1.16 26.93
C THR A 424 -8.35 -0.90 28.43
N LEU A 425 -7.33 -0.37 29.11
CA LEU A 425 -7.42 0.04 30.51
C LEU A 425 -8.45 1.17 30.68
N SER A 426 -8.45 2.16 29.78
CA SER A 426 -9.43 3.25 29.80
C SER A 426 -10.86 2.71 29.68
N ILE A 427 -11.10 1.84 28.69
CA ILE A 427 -12.44 1.26 28.45
C ILE A 427 -12.87 0.36 29.63
N LEU A 428 -11.95 -0.39 30.25
CA LEU A 428 -12.26 -1.15 31.47
C LEU A 428 -12.66 -0.22 32.62
N GLY A 429 -12.04 0.96 32.71
CA GLY A 429 -12.45 2.01 33.66
C GLY A 429 -13.93 2.37 33.49
N ASP A 430 -14.33 2.70 32.26
CA ASP A 430 -15.72 3.03 31.91
C ASP A 430 -16.66 1.84 32.19
N THR A 431 -16.26 0.65 31.73
CA THR A 431 -17.05 -0.59 31.82
C THR A 431 -17.31 -0.98 33.29
N TYR A 432 -16.28 -0.92 34.15
CA TYR A 432 -16.43 -1.21 35.57
C TYR A 432 -17.29 -0.17 36.29
N TYR A 433 -17.25 1.10 35.85
CA TYR A 433 -18.10 2.14 36.40
C TYR A 433 -19.57 1.86 36.08
N MET A 434 -19.87 1.51 34.82
CA MET A 434 -21.20 1.08 34.38
C MET A 434 -21.69 -0.18 35.10
N ALA A 435 -20.79 -1.09 35.46
CA ALA A 435 -21.11 -2.26 36.29
C ALA A 435 -21.40 -1.90 37.77
N GLY A 436 -21.23 -0.64 38.18
CA GLY A 436 -21.34 -0.19 39.56
C GLY A 436 -20.10 -0.49 40.43
N ASN A 437 -19.06 -1.13 39.88
CA ASN A 437 -17.82 -1.45 40.58
C ASN A 437 -16.81 -0.30 40.48
N LYS A 438 -17.12 0.79 41.18
CA LYS A 438 -16.33 2.02 41.22
C LYS A 438 -14.87 1.81 41.66
N LYS A 439 -14.63 0.85 42.55
CA LYS A 439 -13.28 0.54 43.06
C LYS A 439 -12.37 0.09 41.91
N GLU A 440 -12.84 -0.86 41.10
CA GLU A 440 -12.06 -1.32 39.95
C GLU A 440 -12.01 -0.25 38.86
N ALA A 441 -13.10 0.47 38.60
CA ALA A 441 -13.11 1.58 37.63
C ALA A 441 -11.97 2.59 37.88
N TYR A 442 -11.88 3.12 39.11
CA TYR A 442 -10.85 4.09 39.49
C TYR A 442 -9.44 3.52 39.49
N LYS A 443 -9.28 2.23 39.75
CA LYS A 443 -8.00 1.54 39.62
C LYS A 443 -7.56 1.48 38.16
N TYR A 444 -8.46 1.18 37.21
CA TYR A 444 -8.12 1.12 35.78
C TYR A 444 -7.86 2.51 35.19
N TYR A 445 -8.62 3.54 35.57
CA TYR A 445 -8.28 4.91 35.18
C TYR A 445 -6.93 5.34 35.72
N GLN A 446 -6.62 5.03 36.98
CA GLN A 446 -5.33 5.37 37.56
C GLN A 446 -4.19 4.70 36.78
N LYS A 447 -4.29 3.39 36.50
CA LYS A 447 -3.32 2.69 35.65
C LYS A 447 -3.15 3.33 34.27
N THR A 448 -4.26 3.74 33.65
CA THR A 448 -4.22 4.42 32.34
C THR A 448 -3.41 5.71 32.43
N ILE A 449 -3.64 6.54 33.44
CA ILE A 449 -2.97 7.84 33.64
C ILE A 449 -1.53 7.66 34.13
N ASP A 450 -1.22 6.56 34.82
CA ASP A 450 0.15 6.24 35.23
C ASP A 450 1.03 5.92 34.02
N ILE A 451 0.48 5.23 33.01
CA ILE A 451 1.17 4.92 31.76
C ILE A 451 1.17 6.12 30.81
N GLU A 452 0.01 6.74 30.60
CA GLU A 452 -0.17 7.88 29.71
C GLU A 452 -0.82 9.07 30.44
N PRO A 453 -0.03 9.94 31.10
CA PRO A 453 -0.53 11.05 31.92
C PRO A 453 -1.35 12.11 31.18
N LYS A 454 -1.41 12.05 29.85
CA LYS A 454 -2.13 12.97 28.96
C LYS A 454 -3.26 12.28 28.18
N HIS A 455 -3.63 11.04 28.52
CA HIS A 455 -4.71 10.33 27.85
C HIS A 455 -6.08 11.02 28.14
N ALA A 456 -6.51 11.89 27.22
CA ALA A 456 -7.62 12.80 27.45
C ALA A 456 -8.96 12.11 27.76
N PRO A 457 -9.37 11.02 27.08
CA PRO A 457 -10.61 10.32 27.41
C PRO A 457 -10.66 9.79 28.85
N ALA A 458 -9.55 9.20 29.33
CA ALA A 458 -9.47 8.66 30.69
C ALA A 458 -9.46 9.76 31.75
N LEU A 459 -8.73 10.86 31.50
CA LEU A 459 -8.74 12.03 32.37
C LEU A 459 -10.15 12.63 32.46
N ASN A 460 -10.85 12.74 31.34
CA ASN A 460 -12.20 13.30 31.27
C ASN A 460 -13.19 12.42 32.04
N ASN A 461 -13.29 11.13 31.69
CA ASN A 461 -14.28 10.23 32.28
C ASN A 461 -14.03 10.04 33.79
N TYR A 462 -12.78 9.91 34.21
CA TYR A 462 -12.45 9.82 35.63
C TYR A 462 -12.80 11.12 36.38
N ALA A 463 -12.51 12.29 35.79
CA ALA A 463 -12.89 13.57 36.39
C ALA A 463 -14.43 13.72 36.49
N TYR A 464 -15.14 13.37 35.43
CA TYR A 464 -16.60 13.40 35.38
C TYR A 464 -17.21 12.51 36.47
N TYR A 465 -16.78 11.25 36.59
CA TYR A 465 -17.31 10.33 37.59
C TYR A 465 -16.99 10.71 39.03
N LEU A 466 -15.80 11.29 39.29
CA LEU A 466 -15.51 11.89 40.59
C LEU A 466 -16.46 13.06 40.91
N SER A 467 -16.80 13.86 39.91
CA SER A 467 -17.69 15.01 40.05
C SER A 467 -19.14 14.62 40.32
N GLU A 468 -19.63 13.58 39.64
CA GLU A 468 -20.96 13.02 39.85
C GLU A 468 -21.13 12.45 41.26
N GLU A 469 -20.06 11.89 41.82
CA GLU A 469 -20.06 11.45 43.22
C GLU A 469 -19.83 12.57 44.24
N GLY A 470 -19.55 13.81 43.80
CA GLY A 470 -19.18 14.91 44.68
C GLY A 470 -17.87 14.68 45.44
N LYS A 471 -16.99 13.79 44.93
CA LYS A 471 -15.76 13.37 45.62
C LYS A 471 -14.53 13.93 44.93
N GLN A 472 -13.54 14.33 45.73
CA GLN A 472 -12.23 14.77 45.24
C GLN A 472 -12.32 15.83 44.11
N LEU A 473 -13.25 16.78 44.22
CA LEU A 473 -13.53 17.77 43.16
C LEU A 473 -12.29 18.55 42.71
N ARG A 474 -11.33 18.81 43.61
CA ARG A 474 -10.03 19.42 43.24
C ARG A 474 -9.19 18.54 42.31
N LYS A 475 -9.18 17.21 42.55
CA LYS A 475 -8.50 16.24 41.67
C LYS A 475 -9.21 16.17 40.32
N ALA A 476 -10.54 16.08 40.32
CA ALA A 476 -11.36 16.12 39.11
C ALA A 476 -11.08 17.38 38.29
N LEU A 477 -11.09 18.55 38.92
CA LEU A 477 -10.80 19.84 38.27
C LEU A 477 -9.40 19.87 37.66
N ALA A 478 -8.39 19.35 38.36
CA ALA A 478 -7.02 19.30 37.84
C ALA A 478 -6.90 18.37 36.62
N MET A 479 -7.61 17.24 36.60
CA MET A 479 -7.63 16.32 35.46
C MET A 479 -8.38 16.93 34.27
N SER A 480 -9.59 17.45 34.50
CA SER A 480 -10.40 18.05 33.45
C SER A 480 -9.79 19.35 32.88
N LYS A 481 -9.06 20.13 33.69
CA LYS A 481 -8.28 21.27 33.16
C LYS A 481 -7.24 20.81 32.12
N LYS A 482 -6.63 19.63 32.29
CA LYS A 482 -5.69 19.11 31.28
C LYS A 482 -6.41 18.78 29.97
N THR A 483 -7.62 18.22 30.03
CA THR A 483 -8.36 17.85 28.81
C THR A 483 -8.76 19.09 28.01
N VAL A 484 -9.22 20.16 28.66
CA VAL A 484 -9.51 21.45 28.02
C VAL A 484 -8.26 22.11 27.43
N VAL A 485 -7.09 21.95 28.06
CA VAL A 485 -5.82 22.46 27.51
C VAL A 485 -5.36 21.66 26.29
N LEU A 486 -5.58 20.34 26.29
CA LEU A 486 -5.21 19.47 25.17
C LEU A 486 -6.13 19.67 23.97
N GLU A 487 -7.44 19.80 24.21
CA GLU A 487 -8.47 19.94 23.18
C GLU A 487 -9.44 21.08 23.54
N PRO A 488 -9.06 22.34 23.30
CA PRO A 488 -9.84 23.52 23.72
C PRO A 488 -11.16 23.71 22.97
N GLU A 489 -11.35 22.97 21.88
CA GLU A 489 -12.55 23.00 21.03
C GLU A 489 -13.43 21.75 21.24
N ASN A 490 -13.09 20.87 22.18
CA ASN A 490 -13.88 19.67 22.45
C ASN A 490 -15.03 20.00 23.42
N ALA A 491 -16.26 20.01 22.91
CA ALA A 491 -17.45 20.36 23.68
C ALA A 491 -17.66 19.46 24.91
N THR A 492 -17.38 18.16 24.82
CA THR A 492 -17.51 17.21 25.93
C THR A 492 -16.55 17.51 27.08
N TYR A 493 -15.32 17.94 26.75
CA TYR A 493 -14.31 18.26 27.76
C TYR A 493 -14.59 19.60 28.44
N LEU A 494 -15.05 20.57 27.66
CA LEU A 494 -15.52 21.86 28.18
C LEU A 494 -16.74 21.68 29.11
N ASP A 495 -17.68 20.81 28.74
CA ASP A 495 -18.85 20.47 29.56
C ASP A 495 -18.43 19.81 30.88
N THR A 496 -17.60 18.77 30.84
CA THR A 496 -17.10 18.10 32.05
C THR A 496 -16.39 19.09 32.98
N TYR A 497 -15.56 19.99 32.42
CA TYR A 497 -14.87 21.02 33.19
C TYR A 497 -15.84 21.99 33.85
N ALA A 498 -16.84 22.46 33.09
CA ALA A 498 -17.88 23.34 33.60
C ALA A 498 -18.73 22.67 34.68
N TRP A 499 -19.06 21.40 34.51
CA TRP A 499 -19.83 20.64 35.48
C TRP A 499 -19.09 20.51 36.81
N ILE A 500 -17.78 20.25 36.77
CA ILE A 500 -16.95 20.23 37.98
C ILE A 500 -16.92 21.62 38.64
N LEU A 501 -16.78 22.70 37.87
CA LEU A 501 -16.83 24.07 38.39
C LEU A 501 -18.18 24.37 39.07
N HIS A 502 -19.28 23.92 38.47
CA HIS A 502 -20.63 24.04 39.03
C HIS A 502 -20.75 23.27 40.36
N LYS A 503 -20.30 22.00 40.42
CA LYS A 503 -20.28 21.21 41.67
C LYS A 503 -19.41 21.85 42.77
N MET A 504 -18.45 22.68 42.40
CA MET A 504 -17.62 23.47 43.32
C MET A 504 -18.21 24.83 43.69
N GLY A 505 -19.41 25.17 43.20
CA GLY A 505 -20.10 26.44 43.44
C GLY A 505 -19.64 27.60 42.55
N ASN A 506 -18.75 27.37 41.58
CA ASN A 506 -18.28 28.40 40.66
C ASN A 506 -19.14 28.47 39.39
N ASN A 507 -20.41 28.82 39.59
CA ASN A 507 -21.42 28.83 38.51
C ASN A 507 -21.13 29.86 37.42
N ALA A 508 -20.49 31.00 37.77
CA ALA A 508 -20.17 32.04 36.79
C ALA A 508 -19.13 31.57 35.76
N GLU A 509 -18.06 30.90 36.19
CA GLU A 509 -17.06 30.35 35.26
C GLU A 509 -17.60 29.12 34.53
N ALA A 510 -18.39 28.27 35.21
CA ALA A 510 -19.07 27.14 34.57
C ALA A 510 -19.92 27.60 33.37
N LYS A 511 -20.69 28.68 33.53
CA LYS A 511 -21.49 29.28 32.46
C LYS A 511 -20.65 29.68 31.25
N LYS A 512 -19.46 30.27 31.48
CA LYS A 512 -18.56 30.69 30.41
C LYS A 512 -18.03 29.50 29.62
N MET A 513 -17.64 28.42 30.31
CA MET A 513 -17.16 27.20 29.69
C MET A 513 -18.25 26.46 28.90
N LEU A 514 -19.48 26.40 29.42
CA LEU A 514 -20.62 25.82 28.70
C LEU A 514 -20.99 26.65 27.47
N LYS A 515 -20.93 27.98 27.53
CA LYS A 515 -21.09 28.82 26.34
C LYS A 515 -20.05 28.51 25.27
N GLN A 516 -18.82 28.24 25.65
CA GLN A 516 -17.78 27.80 24.71
C GLN A 516 -18.09 26.41 24.14
N ALA A 517 -18.52 25.46 24.98
CA ALA A 517 -18.95 24.14 24.52
C ALA A 517 -20.07 24.22 23.47
N MET A 518 -21.02 25.14 23.66
CA MET A 518 -22.11 25.40 22.72
C MET A 518 -21.64 25.91 21.35
N VAL A 519 -20.56 26.70 21.29
CA VAL A 519 -19.96 27.15 20.02
C VAL A 519 -19.38 25.98 19.24
N PHE A 520 -18.80 25.00 19.95
CA PHE A 520 -18.17 23.83 19.36
C PHE A 520 -19.09 22.60 19.25
N GLY A 521 -20.39 22.83 19.01
CA GLY A 521 -21.35 21.76 18.73
C GLY A 521 -22.11 21.20 19.95
N GLY A 522 -21.85 21.71 21.15
CA GLY A 522 -22.58 21.31 22.36
C GLY A 522 -24.09 21.60 22.31
N ASN A 523 -24.52 22.48 21.40
CA ASN A 523 -25.94 22.79 21.18
C ASN A 523 -26.75 21.63 20.56
N GLN A 524 -26.09 20.57 20.09
CA GLN A 524 -26.72 19.35 19.57
C GLN A 524 -26.65 18.18 20.57
N ASN A 525 -26.12 18.40 21.78
CA ASN A 525 -25.98 17.38 22.80
C ASN A 525 -26.93 17.68 23.98
N ALA A 526 -27.83 16.75 24.27
CA ALA A 526 -28.84 16.92 25.30
C ALA A 526 -28.25 17.08 26.72
N ASP A 527 -27.18 16.37 27.06
CA ASP A 527 -26.52 16.44 28.37
C ASP A 527 -25.83 17.81 28.59
N ILE A 528 -25.16 18.34 27.57
CA ILE A 528 -24.52 19.67 27.64
C ILE A 528 -25.57 20.76 27.82
N LEU A 529 -26.69 20.67 27.09
CA LEU A 529 -27.82 21.58 27.26
C LEU A 529 -28.43 21.47 28.67
N ASP A 530 -28.50 20.26 29.22
CA ASP A 530 -29.01 20.00 30.55
C ASP A 530 -28.14 20.63 31.65
N HIS A 531 -26.82 20.45 31.55
CA HIS A 531 -25.84 21.06 32.45
C HIS A 531 -25.86 22.59 32.35
N TYR A 532 -25.95 23.14 31.14
CA TYR A 532 -26.05 24.59 30.94
C TYR A 532 -27.32 25.17 31.55
N ALA A 533 -28.46 24.53 31.34
CA ALA A 533 -29.71 24.93 31.96
C ALA A 533 -29.65 24.87 33.49
N MET A 534 -29.02 23.83 34.06
CA MET A 534 -28.81 23.74 35.51
C MET A 534 -27.97 24.92 36.04
N VAL A 535 -26.85 25.23 35.38
CA VAL A 535 -25.99 26.36 35.77
C VAL A 535 -26.74 27.70 35.67
N LEU A 536 -27.55 27.89 34.63
CA LEU A 536 -28.39 29.08 34.48
C LEU A 536 -29.43 29.20 35.60
N PHE A 537 -30.06 28.08 35.96
CA PHE A 537 -31.06 28.05 37.04
C PHE A 537 -30.45 28.48 38.38
N GLU A 538 -29.27 27.97 38.70
CA GLU A 538 -28.50 28.29 39.92
C GLU A 538 -27.97 29.73 39.94
N LEU A 539 -27.83 30.37 38.77
CA LEU A 539 -27.51 31.79 38.65
C LEU A 539 -28.76 32.69 38.68
N GLY A 540 -29.97 32.12 38.78
CA GLY A 540 -31.24 32.84 38.79
C GLY A 540 -31.78 33.19 37.41
N GLU A 541 -31.14 32.76 36.32
CA GLU A 541 -31.57 32.97 34.93
C GLU A 541 -32.63 31.92 34.51
N LYS A 542 -33.72 31.85 35.28
CA LYS A 542 -34.71 30.77 35.19
C LYS A 542 -35.38 30.64 33.82
N ASP A 543 -35.70 31.75 33.16
CA ASP A 543 -36.35 31.72 31.84
C ASP A 543 -35.47 31.05 30.78
N LEU A 544 -34.17 31.37 30.78
CA LEU A 544 -33.19 30.73 29.90
C LEU A 544 -32.98 29.26 30.28
N ALA A 545 -32.92 28.94 31.58
CA ALA A 545 -32.80 27.56 32.04
C ALA A 545 -33.94 26.67 31.52
N PHE A 546 -35.19 27.12 31.66
CA PHE A 546 -36.35 26.36 31.16
C PHE A 546 -36.38 26.25 29.63
N MET A 547 -35.91 27.27 28.90
CA MET A 547 -35.76 27.18 27.44
C MET A 547 -34.79 26.07 27.04
N TYR A 548 -33.60 26.04 27.63
CA TYR A 548 -32.55 25.07 27.28
C TYR A 548 -32.90 23.65 27.74
N TRP A 549 -33.52 23.48 28.90
CA TRP A 549 -34.08 22.16 29.28
C TRP A 549 -35.14 21.69 28.30
N GLY A 550 -35.99 22.58 27.76
CA GLY A 550 -36.95 22.22 26.71
C GLY A 550 -36.29 21.82 25.38
N GLN A 551 -35.09 22.33 25.07
CA GLN A 551 -34.31 21.88 23.91
C GLN A 551 -33.65 20.53 24.18
N ALA A 552 -33.06 20.35 25.36
CA ALA A 552 -32.44 19.10 25.78
C ALA A 552 -33.45 17.93 25.76
N ASP A 553 -34.65 18.14 26.29
CA ASP A 553 -35.73 17.14 26.31
C ASP A 553 -36.19 16.74 24.90
N LYS A 554 -36.21 17.68 23.95
CA LYS A 554 -36.51 17.39 22.53
C LYS A 554 -35.42 16.55 21.86
N LEU A 555 -34.16 16.77 22.22
CA LEU A 555 -33.04 15.98 21.68
C LEU A 555 -33.01 14.58 22.29
N ASN A 556 -33.25 14.46 23.59
CA ASN A 556 -33.28 13.18 24.28
C ASN A 556 -34.34 13.13 25.41
N PRO A 557 -35.56 12.68 25.10
CA PRO A 557 -36.63 12.55 26.11
C PRO A 557 -36.33 11.55 27.22
N SER A 558 -35.38 10.62 27.01
CA SER A 558 -35.05 9.57 27.99
C SER A 558 -34.30 10.09 29.23
N LEU A 559 -33.77 11.32 29.17
CA LEU A 559 -33.06 11.95 30.30
C LEU A 559 -34.00 12.38 31.45
N GLY A 560 -35.33 12.28 31.26
CA GLY A 560 -36.30 12.63 32.31
C GLY A 560 -36.33 14.12 32.66
N ILE A 561 -35.90 14.99 31.74
CA ILE A 561 -35.75 16.43 31.95
C ILE A 561 -37.11 17.09 32.21
N ALA A 562 -38.16 16.72 31.47
CA ALA A 562 -39.51 17.21 31.72
C ALA A 562 -39.95 17.02 33.20
N ALA A 563 -39.80 15.80 33.73
CA ALA A 563 -40.15 15.50 35.12
C ALA A 563 -39.30 16.26 36.15
N LYS A 564 -38.02 16.51 35.84
CA LYS A 564 -37.13 17.34 36.65
C LYS A 564 -37.61 18.80 36.68
N VAL A 565 -37.94 19.36 35.51
CA VAL A 565 -38.40 20.74 35.35
C VAL A 565 -39.70 20.98 36.11
N ASP A 566 -40.66 20.04 36.03
CA ASP A 566 -41.94 20.17 36.73
C ASP A 566 -41.77 20.24 38.25
N LYS A 567 -40.86 19.44 38.81
CA LYS A 567 -40.52 19.51 40.25
C LYS A 567 -39.86 20.83 40.63
N LEU A 568 -39.02 21.39 39.76
CA LEU A 568 -38.33 22.66 40.01
C LEU A 568 -39.25 23.88 39.92
N LYS A 569 -40.31 23.83 39.09
CA LYS A 569 -41.33 24.89 39.03
C LYS A 569 -42.24 24.96 40.25
N GLN A 570 -42.32 23.87 41.02
CA GLN A 570 -43.10 23.78 42.26
C GLN A 570 -42.34 24.27 43.50
N LYS A 571 -41.04 24.54 43.37
CA LYS A 571 -40.17 25.13 44.39
C LYS A 571 -39.94 26.60 44.10
#